data_AF-A0A645EEZ4-F1
#
_entry.id   AF-A0A645EEZ4-F1
#
_cell.length_a   1.000
_cell.length_b   1.000
_cell.length_c   1.000
_cell.angle_alpha   90.00
_cell.angle_beta   90.00
_cell.angle_gamma   90.00
#
_symmetry.space_group_name_H-M   'P 1'
#
loop_
_entity.id
_entity.type
_entity.pdbx_description
1 polymer ?
#
loop_
_entity_poly.entity_id
_entity_poly.type
_entity_poly.pdbx_seq_one_letter_code
_entity_poly.pdbx_strand_id
1 'polypeptide(L)'
;MDFMLSVISDYDYRSSKHYAENSEYAAKLSAVILKFTRSGIFSYDQSGDYLGTKKPSELTVKRRIFPGIVIDSSLVSSLSVRYYPLHCDESVRLRTASIVKYIENKLRAIYCIRNRLSNVNISSDQKSPIDAFFSRIHSVSNKPVEKLLSLDTEKQEVNKKVTVDINIEKAKNIELSSWDTTKKLTEAFDDSGEMLDFAIIPSIDSFDAEDECDTPQEDYECDSADEFATFASEITPLQKEILLFLLSDNKAAARTSAISAGSFLEAEVDLINSAAADIIRDIVIEQTLDITGDYISDLLRVLQS
;
A
#
# COMPACT_ATOMS: atom_id res chain seq x y z
N MET A 1 -3.95 -10.66 -14.94
CA MET A 1 -4.86 -9.55 -14.59
C MET A 1 -4.54 -8.28 -15.36
N ASP A 2 -3.26 -7.97 -15.54
CA ASP A 2 -2.75 -6.91 -16.40
C ASP A 2 -3.32 -6.86 -17.82
N PHE A 3 -3.54 -8.03 -18.44
CA PHE A 3 -4.18 -8.16 -19.74
C PHE A 3 -5.62 -7.60 -19.78
N MET A 4 -6.39 -7.70 -18.69
CA MET A 4 -7.75 -7.16 -18.69
C MET A 4 -7.75 -5.65 -18.78
N LEU A 5 -6.85 -4.98 -18.07
CA LEU A 5 -6.77 -3.51 -18.13
C LEU A 5 -6.37 -3.02 -19.52
N SER A 6 -5.45 -3.71 -20.21
CA SER A 6 -5.10 -3.36 -21.60
C SER A 6 -6.25 -3.56 -22.60
N VAL A 7 -7.25 -4.38 -22.24
CA VAL A 7 -8.39 -4.72 -23.11
C VAL A 7 -9.65 -3.92 -22.75
N ILE A 8 -9.78 -3.53 -21.47
CA ILE A 8 -10.96 -2.86 -20.91
C ILE A 8 -10.68 -1.36 -20.65
N SER A 9 -9.48 -0.84 -20.91
CA SER A 9 -9.16 0.58 -20.74
C SER A 9 -8.45 1.15 -21.96
N ASP A 10 -8.89 2.33 -22.40
CA ASP A 10 -8.21 3.10 -23.46
C ASP A 10 -6.96 3.84 -22.92
N TYR A 11 -6.71 3.79 -21.61
CA TYR A 11 -5.56 4.45 -20.98
C TYR A 11 -4.59 3.41 -20.41
N ASP A 12 -3.35 3.41 -20.92
CA ASP A 12 -2.28 2.59 -20.40
C ASP A 12 -1.38 3.38 -19.44
N TYR A 13 -1.52 3.11 -18.15
CA TYR A 13 -0.71 3.73 -17.11
C TYR A 13 0.77 3.31 -17.15
N ARG A 14 1.11 2.21 -17.83
CA ARG A 14 2.51 1.74 -17.95
C ARG A 14 3.35 2.64 -18.85
N SER A 15 2.70 3.36 -19.75
CA SER A 15 3.33 4.37 -20.60
C SER A 15 3.79 5.62 -19.82
N SER A 16 3.33 5.78 -18.58
CA SER A 16 3.67 6.92 -17.72
C SER A 16 5.16 6.88 -17.37
N LYS A 17 5.89 7.98 -17.61
CA LYS A 17 7.30 8.13 -17.25
C LYS A 17 7.57 7.75 -15.78
N HIS A 18 6.66 8.14 -14.89
CA HIS A 18 6.77 7.87 -13.45
C HIS A 18 6.60 6.39 -13.08
N TYR A 19 5.88 5.63 -13.91
CA TYR A 19 5.75 4.19 -13.74
C TYR A 19 7.07 3.48 -14.07
N ALA A 20 7.78 3.94 -15.12
CA ALA A 20 9.07 3.35 -15.50
C ALA A 20 10.22 3.72 -14.55
N GLU A 21 10.21 4.95 -14.03
CA GLU A 21 11.33 5.47 -13.21
C GLU A 21 11.27 5.08 -11.73
N ASN A 22 10.07 4.82 -11.18
CA ASN A 22 9.90 4.56 -9.75
C ASN A 22 9.18 3.23 -9.51
N SER A 23 9.93 2.24 -9.04
CA SER A 23 9.44 0.88 -8.76
C SER A 23 8.39 0.84 -7.64
N GLU A 24 8.53 1.67 -6.61
CA GLU A 24 7.58 1.75 -5.50
C GLU A 24 6.27 2.39 -5.95
N TYR A 25 6.35 3.45 -6.76
CA TYR A 25 5.19 4.06 -7.40
C TYR A 25 4.45 3.06 -8.29
N ALA A 26 5.19 2.31 -9.11
CA ALA A 26 4.64 1.29 -10.00
C ALA A 26 3.96 0.15 -9.23
N ALA A 27 4.59 -0.34 -8.15
CA ALA A 27 4.02 -1.37 -7.28
C ALA A 27 2.72 -0.89 -6.62
N LYS A 28 2.72 0.32 -6.03
CA LYS A 28 1.50 0.88 -5.43
C LYS A 28 0.41 1.08 -6.47
N LEU A 29 0.71 1.72 -7.61
CA LEU A 29 -0.27 1.97 -8.67
C LEU A 29 -0.91 0.67 -9.17
N SER A 30 -0.10 -0.33 -9.50
CA SER A 30 -0.59 -1.63 -9.96
C SER A 30 -1.45 -2.33 -8.90
N ALA A 31 -1.04 -2.30 -7.63
CA ALA A 31 -1.80 -2.90 -6.53
C ALA A 31 -3.19 -2.25 -6.35
N VAL A 32 -3.28 -0.91 -6.38
CA VAL A 32 -4.57 -0.21 -6.24
C VAL A 32 -5.49 -0.51 -7.41
N ILE A 33 -4.98 -0.45 -8.64
CA ILE A 33 -5.78 -0.73 -9.84
C ILE A 33 -6.25 -2.19 -9.83
N LEU A 34 -5.41 -3.13 -9.39
CA LEU A 34 -5.77 -4.55 -9.27
C LEU A 34 -6.91 -4.76 -8.26
N LYS A 35 -6.84 -4.11 -7.09
CA LYS A 35 -7.90 -4.17 -6.08
C LYS A 35 -9.22 -3.60 -6.63
N PHE A 36 -9.14 -2.46 -7.31
CA PHE A 36 -10.32 -1.81 -7.90
C PHE A 36 -10.96 -2.61 -9.05
N THR A 37 -10.14 -3.21 -9.92
CA THR A 37 -10.67 -4.04 -11.01
C THR A 37 -11.34 -5.30 -10.49
N ARG A 38 -10.79 -5.93 -9.44
CA ARG A 38 -11.45 -7.07 -8.78
C ARG A 38 -12.81 -6.68 -8.20
N SER A 39 -12.89 -5.55 -7.50
CA SER A 39 -14.16 -5.12 -6.91
C SER A 39 -15.20 -4.77 -7.96
N GLY A 40 -14.79 -4.14 -9.07
CA GLY A 40 -15.69 -3.89 -10.21
C GLY A 40 -16.20 -5.17 -10.88
N ILE A 41 -15.36 -6.20 -10.99
CA ILE A 41 -15.79 -7.51 -11.54
C ILE A 41 -16.74 -8.22 -10.57
N PHE A 42 -16.49 -8.12 -9.27
CA PHE A 42 -17.35 -8.71 -8.26
C PHE A 42 -18.72 -8.03 -8.21
N SER A 43 -18.76 -6.68 -8.29
CA SER A 43 -20.04 -5.96 -8.39
C SER A 43 -20.82 -6.37 -9.64
N TYR A 44 -20.12 -6.59 -10.74
CA TYR A 44 -20.72 -7.03 -11.99
C TYR A 44 -21.39 -8.40 -11.90
N ASP A 45 -20.80 -9.33 -11.16
CA ASP A 45 -21.35 -10.68 -10.99
C ASP A 45 -22.65 -10.65 -10.16
N GLN A 46 -22.74 -9.77 -9.17
CA GLN A 46 -23.90 -9.68 -8.27
C GLN A 46 -25.05 -8.83 -8.82
N SER A 47 -24.77 -7.61 -9.30
CA SER A 47 -25.79 -6.64 -9.70
C SER A 47 -25.97 -6.50 -11.21
N GLY A 48 -25.05 -7.08 -12.00
CA GLY A 48 -24.98 -6.82 -13.44
C GLY A 48 -24.47 -5.42 -13.78
N ASP A 49 -24.01 -4.65 -12.78
CA ASP A 49 -23.46 -3.31 -12.96
C ASP A 49 -21.93 -3.36 -12.83
N TYR A 50 -21.23 -2.99 -13.92
CA TYR A 50 -19.79 -2.81 -13.90
C TYR A 50 -19.50 -1.32 -13.75
N LEU A 51 -19.10 -0.90 -12.55
CA LEU A 51 -18.67 0.48 -12.30
C LEU A 51 -19.75 1.54 -12.68
N GLY A 52 -21.04 1.28 -12.48
CA GLY A 52 -22.10 2.22 -12.84
C GLY A 52 -22.43 2.25 -14.33
N THR A 53 -22.11 1.16 -15.07
CA THR A 53 -22.48 0.96 -16.47
C THR A 53 -23.33 -0.28 -16.62
N LYS A 54 -24.37 -0.17 -17.46
CA LYS A 54 -25.32 -1.26 -17.71
C LYS A 54 -24.60 -2.49 -18.25
N LYS A 55 -25.08 -3.67 -17.84
CA LYS A 55 -24.60 -4.96 -18.35
C LYS A 55 -24.59 -4.96 -19.90
N PRO A 56 -23.46 -5.23 -20.56
CA PRO A 56 -23.45 -5.42 -22.01
C PRO A 56 -24.25 -6.67 -22.39
N SER A 57 -24.69 -6.73 -23.64
CA SER A 57 -25.42 -7.89 -24.17
C SER A 57 -24.58 -9.17 -24.08
N GLU A 58 -25.24 -10.26 -23.66
CA GLU A 58 -24.61 -11.57 -23.58
C GLU A 58 -24.25 -12.09 -24.97
N LEU A 59 -23.00 -12.53 -25.15
CA LEU A 59 -22.55 -13.20 -26.36
C LEU A 59 -22.33 -14.68 -26.11
N THR A 60 -22.78 -15.50 -27.07
CA THR A 60 -22.52 -16.94 -27.07
C THR A 60 -21.61 -17.28 -28.24
N VAL A 61 -20.39 -17.71 -27.96
CA VAL A 61 -19.48 -18.25 -28.99
C VAL A 61 -19.58 -19.77 -28.97
N LYS A 62 -19.98 -20.34 -30.12
CA LYS A 62 -20.02 -21.78 -30.34
C LYS A 62 -18.86 -22.18 -31.24
N ARG A 63 -17.99 -23.06 -30.75
CA ARG A 63 -16.88 -23.65 -31.50
C ARG A 63 -17.09 -25.15 -31.58
N ARG A 64 -16.96 -25.72 -32.77
CA ARG A 64 -16.90 -27.17 -32.94
C ARG A 64 -15.52 -27.64 -32.48
N ILE A 65 -15.49 -28.64 -31.60
CA ILE A 65 -14.29 -29.32 -31.17
C ILE A 65 -14.20 -30.60 -31.99
N PHE A 66 -13.02 -30.80 -32.58
CA PHE A 66 -12.70 -32.02 -33.30
C PHE A 66 -11.80 -32.87 -32.41
N PRO A 67 -12.22 -34.08 -32.01
CA PRO A 67 -11.36 -35.01 -31.29
C PRO A 67 -10.37 -35.64 -32.27
N GLY A 68 -9.34 -34.90 -32.67
CA GLY A 68 -8.20 -35.43 -33.43
C GLY A 68 -8.30 -35.42 -34.97
N ILE A 69 -7.43 -36.21 -35.60
CA ILE A 69 -7.10 -36.18 -37.06
C ILE A 69 -8.18 -36.85 -37.93
N VAL A 70 -8.93 -37.80 -37.39
CA VAL A 70 -9.96 -38.53 -38.16
C VAL A 70 -11.33 -37.95 -37.84
N ILE A 71 -11.94 -37.34 -38.85
CA ILE A 71 -13.25 -36.71 -38.73
C ILE A 71 -14.32 -37.80 -38.85
N ASP A 72 -14.75 -38.34 -37.72
CA ASP A 72 -16.04 -39.02 -37.64
C ASP A 72 -17.12 -37.97 -37.35
N SER A 73 -18.13 -37.86 -38.22
CA SER A 73 -19.24 -36.91 -38.07
C SER A 73 -20.09 -37.21 -36.82
N SER A 74 -20.01 -38.42 -36.29
CA SER A 74 -20.70 -38.84 -35.07
C SER A 74 -20.01 -38.40 -33.77
N LEU A 75 -18.73 -38.03 -33.83
CA LEU A 75 -17.92 -37.62 -32.66
C LEU A 75 -17.71 -36.09 -32.56
N VAL A 76 -18.36 -35.31 -33.44
CA VAL A 76 -18.25 -33.86 -33.45
C VAL A 76 -18.91 -33.29 -32.19
N SER A 77 -18.07 -32.82 -31.27
CA SER A 77 -18.52 -32.15 -30.05
C SER A 77 -18.58 -30.64 -30.29
N SER A 78 -19.47 -29.93 -29.58
CA SER A 78 -19.55 -28.46 -29.67
C SER A 78 -19.37 -27.84 -28.31
N LEU A 79 -18.45 -26.88 -28.20
CA LEU A 79 -18.25 -26.06 -27.01
C LEU A 79 -18.96 -24.73 -27.22
N SER A 80 -19.90 -24.43 -26.33
CA SER A 80 -20.54 -23.12 -26.25
C SER A 80 -20.07 -22.39 -25.00
N VAL A 81 -19.43 -21.23 -25.19
CA VAL A 81 -19.07 -20.33 -24.10
C VAL A 81 -19.97 -19.12 -24.16
N ARG A 82 -20.65 -18.84 -23.05
CA ARG A 82 -21.41 -17.59 -22.86
C ARG A 82 -20.55 -16.64 -22.05
N TYR A 83 -20.38 -15.42 -22.56
CA TYR A 83 -19.59 -14.40 -21.89
C TYR A 83 -20.12 -13.01 -22.21
N TYR A 84 -19.73 -12.05 -21.38
CA TYR A 84 -20.09 -10.65 -21.55
C TYR A 84 -18.86 -9.86 -22.01
N PRO A 85 -18.86 -9.28 -23.22
CA PRO A 85 -17.69 -8.61 -23.77
C PRO A 85 -17.52 -7.19 -23.19
N LEU A 86 -16.95 -7.08 -21.99
CA LEU A 86 -16.68 -5.77 -21.35
C LEU A 86 -15.79 -4.85 -22.19
N HIS A 87 -14.96 -5.41 -23.08
CA HIS A 87 -14.06 -4.67 -23.96
C HIS A 87 -14.74 -4.03 -25.17
N CYS A 88 -15.91 -4.53 -25.57
CA CYS A 88 -16.63 -3.99 -26.72
C CYS A 88 -17.38 -2.70 -26.38
N ASP A 89 -17.77 -2.52 -25.11
CA ASP A 89 -18.51 -1.33 -24.68
C ASP A 89 -17.56 -0.14 -24.45
N GLU A 90 -17.74 0.91 -25.24
CA GLU A 90 -16.99 2.16 -25.11
C GLU A 90 -17.21 2.84 -23.76
N SER A 91 -18.43 2.74 -23.20
CA SER A 91 -18.78 3.36 -21.92
C SER A 91 -17.95 2.78 -20.77
N VAL A 92 -17.75 1.47 -20.80
CA VAL A 92 -16.92 0.74 -19.85
C VAL A 92 -15.46 1.14 -19.99
N ARG A 93 -14.95 1.24 -21.23
CA ARG A 93 -13.55 1.59 -21.49
C ARG A 93 -13.19 3.01 -21.03
N LEU A 94 -14.01 3.98 -21.41
CA LEU A 94 -13.82 5.38 -21.02
C LEU A 94 -13.93 5.57 -19.51
N ARG A 95 -14.85 4.85 -18.87
CA ARG A 95 -15.02 4.91 -17.41
C ARG A 95 -13.84 4.29 -16.68
N THR A 96 -13.42 3.10 -17.10
CA THR A 96 -12.24 2.42 -16.53
C THR A 96 -11.00 3.30 -16.71
N ALA A 97 -10.81 3.90 -17.89
CA ALA A 97 -9.74 4.85 -18.14
C ALA A 97 -9.80 6.06 -17.20
N SER A 98 -10.97 6.67 -17.02
CA SER A 98 -11.14 7.81 -16.11
C SER A 98 -10.72 7.46 -14.68
N ILE A 99 -11.15 6.28 -14.20
CA ILE A 99 -10.80 5.79 -12.86
C ILE A 99 -9.31 5.56 -12.71
N VAL A 100 -8.66 4.90 -13.68
CA VAL A 100 -7.21 4.69 -13.65
C VAL A 100 -6.48 6.04 -13.61
N LYS A 101 -6.90 7.02 -14.41
CA LYS A 101 -6.32 8.39 -14.38
C LYS A 101 -6.51 9.08 -13.04
N TYR A 102 -7.63 8.85 -12.35
CA TYR A 102 -7.89 9.41 -11.03
C TYR A 102 -7.01 8.81 -9.95
N ILE A 103 -6.92 7.48 -9.91
CA ILE A 103 -6.03 6.74 -9.00
C ILE A 103 -4.59 7.23 -9.21
N GLU A 104 -4.16 7.35 -10.47
CA GLU A 104 -2.83 7.85 -10.77
C GLU A 104 -2.64 9.31 -10.35
N ASN A 105 -3.63 10.19 -10.56
CA ASN A 105 -3.55 11.57 -10.08
C ASN A 105 -3.45 11.68 -8.55
N LYS A 106 -4.13 10.79 -7.81
CA LYS A 106 -3.99 10.70 -6.35
C LYS A 106 -2.57 10.28 -5.97
N LEU A 107 -2.01 9.27 -6.62
CA LEU A 107 -0.61 8.91 -6.44
C LEU A 107 0.36 10.05 -6.81
N ARG A 108 0.14 10.74 -7.93
CA ARG A 108 0.95 11.92 -8.27
C ARG A 108 0.87 13.03 -7.22
N ALA A 109 -0.24 13.17 -6.52
CA ALA A 109 -0.37 14.12 -5.41
C ALA A 109 0.47 13.71 -4.20
N ILE A 110 0.47 12.41 -3.88
CA ILE A 110 1.23 11.83 -2.77
C ILE A 110 2.74 12.00 -3.00
N TYR A 111 3.20 11.73 -4.22
CA TYR A 111 4.61 11.86 -4.59
C TYR A 111 5.01 13.29 -5.00
N CYS A 112 4.19 14.30 -4.70
CA CYS A 112 4.46 15.71 -5.00
C CYS A 112 4.82 16.01 -6.48
N ILE A 113 4.44 15.15 -7.41
CA ILE A 113 4.59 15.39 -8.84
C ILE A 113 3.67 16.57 -9.18
N ARG A 114 4.06 17.53 -10.03
CA ARG A 114 3.18 18.70 -10.35
C ARG A 114 2.25 18.44 -11.54
N ASN A 115 2.66 17.58 -12.47
CA ASN A 115 1.87 17.24 -13.65
C ASN A 115 0.62 16.42 -13.25
N ARG A 116 -0.56 16.81 -13.74
CA ARG A 116 -1.84 16.12 -13.47
C ARG A 116 -2.53 15.81 -14.77
N LEU A 117 -3.14 14.64 -14.85
CA LEU A 117 -3.95 14.25 -16.00
C LEU A 117 -5.27 15.03 -15.97
N SER A 118 -5.62 15.62 -17.11
CA SER A 118 -6.88 16.31 -17.33
C SER A 118 -8.00 15.34 -17.72
N ASN A 119 -9.24 15.83 -17.71
CA ASN A 119 -10.45 15.13 -18.18
C ASN A 119 -10.84 13.88 -17.37
N VAL A 120 -10.75 13.97 -16.05
CA VAL A 120 -11.22 12.92 -15.15
C VAL A 120 -12.68 13.17 -14.77
N ASN A 121 -13.62 12.50 -15.45
CA ASN A 121 -15.04 12.56 -15.12
C ASN A 121 -15.46 11.26 -14.40
N ILE A 122 -15.66 11.35 -13.08
CA ILE A 122 -16.00 10.21 -12.23
C ILE A 122 -17.10 10.63 -11.25
N SER A 123 -18.07 9.74 -11.02
CA SER A 123 -19.14 9.91 -10.03
C SER A 123 -18.59 9.98 -8.59
N SER A 124 -19.29 10.69 -7.71
CA SER A 124 -18.93 10.78 -6.28
C SER A 124 -18.84 9.39 -5.63
N ASP A 125 -19.77 8.50 -5.98
CA ASP A 125 -19.85 7.14 -5.43
C ASP A 125 -18.59 6.31 -5.70
N GLN A 126 -17.92 6.57 -6.83
CA GLN A 126 -16.70 5.87 -7.22
C GLN A 126 -15.45 6.52 -6.64
N LYS A 127 -15.49 7.83 -6.35
CA LYS A 127 -14.39 8.55 -5.71
C LYS A 127 -14.27 8.17 -4.24
N SER A 128 -15.39 8.07 -3.53
CA SER A 128 -15.42 7.75 -2.10
C SER A 128 -14.56 6.55 -1.69
N PRO A 129 -14.70 5.34 -2.30
CA PRO A 129 -13.88 4.19 -1.92
C PRO A 129 -12.40 4.35 -2.27
N ILE A 130 -12.09 5.06 -3.37
CA ILE A 130 -10.71 5.34 -3.76
C ILE A 130 -10.07 6.32 -2.76
N ASP A 131 -10.81 7.34 -2.36
CA ASP A 131 -10.35 8.35 -1.42
C ASP A 131 -10.20 7.78 -0.01
N ALA A 132 -11.13 6.93 0.44
CA ALA A 132 -11.00 6.20 1.70
C ALA A 132 -9.76 5.30 1.71
N PHE A 133 -9.51 4.59 0.62
CA PHE A 133 -8.33 3.76 0.45
C PHE A 133 -7.02 4.56 0.54
N PHE A 134 -6.92 5.67 -0.19
CA PHE A 134 -5.72 6.52 -0.11
C PHE A 134 -5.57 7.20 1.24
N SER A 135 -6.65 7.73 1.82
CA SER A 135 -6.65 8.35 3.15
C SER A 135 -6.05 7.39 4.18
N ARG A 136 -6.41 6.11 4.09
CA ARG A 136 -5.93 5.06 4.97
C ARG A 136 -4.46 4.67 4.77
N ILE A 137 -3.98 4.63 3.51
CA ILE A 137 -2.54 4.51 3.24
C ILE A 137 -1.76 5.66 3.89
N HIS A 138 -2.35 6.86 3.94
CA HIS A 138 -1.73 8.01 4.60
C HIS A 138 -1.89 8.01 6.12
N SER A 139 -2.95 7.43 6.68
CA SER A 139 -3.10 7.28 8.14
C SER A 139 -2.05 6.34 8.72
N VAL A 140 -1.68 5.27 7.99
CA VAL A 140 -0.64 4.33 8.43
C VAL A 140 0.77 4.94 8.30
N SER A 141 0.98 5.79 7.29
CA SER A 141 2.24 6.53 7.13
C SER A 141 2.36 7.75 8.04
N ASN A 142 1.23 8.26 8.54
CA ASN A 142 1.17 9.36 9.49
C ASN A 142 0.47 8.85 10.76
N LYS A 143 1.23 8.15 11.62
CA LYS A 143 1.07 8.44 13.06
C LYS A 143 1.05 9.97 13.16
N PRO A 144 0.03 10.56 13.80
CA PRO A 144 -0.06 12.00 13.84
C PRO A 144 1.25 12.49 14.41
N VAL A 145 1.86 13.39 13.68
CA VAL A 145 2.95 14.22 14.16
C VAL A 145 2.39 15.22 15.21
N GLU A 146 1.50 14.76 16.09
CA GLU A 146 1.06 15.50 17.28
C GLU A 146 2.18 15.58 18.33
N LYS A 147 3.32 14.91 18.11
CA LYS A 147 4.56 15.13 18.85
C LYS A 147 5.62 15.99 18.16
N LEU A 148 5.36 16.57 16.97
CA LEU A 148 6.15 17.73 16.48
C LEU A 148 5.36 19.04 16.45
N LEU A 149 4.03 19.02 16.57
CA LEU A 149 3.22 20.24 16.72
C LEU A 149 3.27 20.89 18.12
N SER A 150 4.04 20.33 19.06
CA SER A 150 4.41 20.99 20.33
C SER A 150 5.86 21.51 20.35
N LEU A 151 6.62 21.33 19.27
CA LEU A 151 7.97 21.91 19.09
C LEU A 151 8.01 23.02 18.02
N ASP A 152 6.91 23.23 17.29
CA ASP A 152 6.83 24.23 16.21
C ASP A 152 6.26 25.60 16.64
N THR A 153 6.02 25.82 17.93
CA THR A 153 5.75 27.16 18.48
C THR A 153 7.02 28.03 18.54
N GLU A 154 8.22 27.44 18.39
CA GLU A 154 9.49 28.20 18.35
C GLU A 154 10.04 28.43 16.94
N LYS A 155 9.44 27.85 15.89
CA LYS A 155 9.97 27.97 14.51
C LYS A 155 9.12 28.82 13.56
N GLN A 156 7.97 29.30 14.00
CA GLN A 156 7.12 30.20 13.18
C GLN A 156 7.49 31.69 13.25
N GLU A 157 8.51 32.10 14.02
CA GLU A 157 9.01 33.49 14.00
C GLU A 157 10.08 33.77 12.92
N VAL A 158 10.58 32.76 12.21
CA VAL A 158 11.73 32.93 11.29
C VAL A 158 11.34 33.52 9.93
N ASN A 159 10.04 33.68 9.65
CA ASN A 159 9.58 34.32 8.41
C ASN A 159 9.19 35.79 8.58
N LYS A 160 9.79 36.47 9.56
CA LYS A 160 9.94 37.93 9.48
C LYS A 160 11.00 38.19 8.43
N LYS A 161 10.68 38.90 7.34
CA LYS A 161 11.69 39.50 6.46
C LYS A 161 12.57 40.39 7.34
N VAL A 162 13.68 39.86 7.83
CA VAL A 162 14.71 40.65 8.49
C VAL A 162 15.33 41.49 7.38
N THR A 163 14.99 42.76 7.33
CA THR A 163 15.81 43.77 6.67
C THR A 163 17.13 43.81 7.41
N VAL A 164 18.09 43.02 6.94
CA VAL A 164 19.47 43.07 7.43
C VAL A 164 20.08 44.32 6.84
N ASP A 165 20.47 45.26 7.70
CA ASP A 165 21.27 46.42 7.30
C ASP A 165 22.67 45.90 6.96
N ILE A 166 22.98 45.78 5.66
CA ILE A 166 24.23 45.21 5.17
C ILE A 166 25.34 46.24 5.42
N ASN A 167 26.07 46.09 6.53
CA ASN A 167 27.25 46.89 6.81
C ASN A 167 28.47 46.30 6.06
N ILE A 168 28.84 46.94 4.96
CA ILE A 168 29.91 46.51 4.04
C ILE A 168 31.28 46.46 4.74
N GLU A 169 31.54 47.37 5.69
CA GLU A 169 32.79 47.40 6.44
C GLU A 169 32.93 46.18 7.36
N LYS A 170 31.83 45.78 7.99
CA LYS A 170 31.78 44.58 8.82
C LYS A 170 31.99 43.31 7.99
N ALA A 171 31.41 43.24 6.80
CA ALA A 171 31.60 42.12 5.88
C ALA A 171 33.07 41.98 5.44
N LYS A 172 33.73 43.09 5.11
CA LYS A 172 35.16 43.10 4.74
C LYS A 172 36.07 42.64 5.87
N ASN A 173 35.78 43.02 7.11
CA ASN A 173 36.57 42.57 8.26
C ASN A 173 36.39 41.08 8.55
N ILE A 174 35.19 40.53 8.32
CA ILE A 174 34.93 39.08 8.46
C ILE A 174 35.65 38.29 7.36
N GLU A 175 35.70 38.83 6.15
CA GLU A 175 36.44 38.21 5.04
C GLU A 175 37.94 38.16 5.34
N LEU A 176 38.54 39.27 5.78
CA LEU A 176 39.96 39.32 6.14
C LEU A 176 40.30 38.36 7.28
N SER A 177 39.48 38.31 8.34
CA SER A 177 39.73 37.41 9.47
C SER A 177 39.58 35.93 9.09
N SER A 178 38.68 35.61 8.15
CA SER A 178 38.52 34.26 7.62
C SER A 178 39.72 33.82 6.79
N TRP A 179 40.28 34.73 5.99
CA TRP A 179 41.50 34.48 5.21
C TRP A 179 42.73 34.31 6.09
N ASP A 180 42.90 35.13 7.13
CA ASP A 180 43.99 34.97 8.10
C ASP A 180 43.91 33.64 8.86
N THR A 181 42.70 33.20 9.20
CA THR A 181 42.50 31.91 9.87
C THR A 181 42.81 30.74 8.94
N THR A 182 42.35 30.83 7.68
CA THR A 182 42.64 29.80 6.67
C THR A 182 44.13 29.70 6.41
N LYS A 183 44.81 30.84 6.27
CA LYS A 183 46.27 30.89 6.06
C LYS A 183 47.04 30.25 7.22
N LYS A 184 46.66 30.52 8.47
CA LYS A 184 47.24 29.87 9.66
C LYS A 184 47.04 28.36 9.67
N LEU A 185 45.88 27.88 9.22
CA LEU A 185 45.61 26.45 9.13
C LEU A 185 46.50 25.81 8.07
N THR A 186 46.59 26.38 6.88
CA THR A 186 47.44 25.81 5.81
C THR A 186 48.92 25.86 6.16
N GLU A 187 49.41 26.94 6.75
CA GLU A 187 50.80 27.06 7.22
C GLU A 187 51.11 26.07 8.35
N ALA A 188 50.15 25.76 9.23
CA ALA A 188 50.31 24.73 10.26
C ALA A 188 50.39 23.29 9.69
N PHE A 189 49.89 23.05 8.48
CA PHE A 189 50.01 21.76 7.78
C PHE A 189 51.27 21.65 6.91
N ASP A 190 51.83 22.77 6.42
CA ASP A 190 53.07 22.76 5.61
C ASP A 190 54.36 22.63 6.45
N ASP A 191 54.34 22.97 7.74
CA ASP A 191 55.50 22.82 8.65
C ASP A 191 55.65 21.37 9.19
N SER A 192 54.66 20.50 8.99
CA SER A 192 54.76 19.07 9.31
C SER A 192 55.02 18.27 8.03
N GLY A 193 56.27 18.27 7.58
CA GLY A 193 56.78 17.48 6.46
C GLY A 193 56.82 15.97 6.72
N GLU A 194 55.70 15.37 7.11
CA GLU A 194 55.52 13.92 7.17
C GLU A 194 54.46 13.50 6.15
N MET A 195 54.91 12.82 5.09
CA MET A 195 54.04 12.06 4.19
C MET A 195 53.40 10.93 4.98
N LEU A 196 52.11 11.06 5.31
CA LEU A 196 51.32 9.95 5.84
C LEU A 196 50.78 9.12 4.68
N ASP A 197 51.45 7.99 4.46
CA ASP A 197 50.94 6.82 3.74
C ASP A 197 49.58 6.41 4.33
N PHE A 198 48.55 6.39 3.48
CA PHE A 198 47.23 5.91 3.88
C PHE A 198 47.29 4.40 4.14
N ALA A 199 47.00 4.05 5.39
CA ALA A 199 47.25 2.76 5.99
C ALA A 199 46.46 1.59 5.37
N ILE A 200 47.19 0.48 5.34
CA ILE A 200 46.79 -0.93 5.31
C ILE A 200 45.55 -1.17 6.19
N ILE A 201 44.52 -1.80 5.62
CA ILE A 201 43.38 -2.37 6.34
C ILE A 201 43.90 -3.60 7.10
N PRO A 202 43.83 -3.67 8.45
CA PRO A 202 44.17 -4.89 9.15
C PRO A 202 43.05 -5.92 8.97
N SER A 203 43.41 -7.07 8.41
CA SER A 203 42.58 -8.27 8.36
C SER A 203 42.29 -8.72 9.80
N ILE A 204 41.02 -8.74 10.19
CA ILE A 204 40.57 -9.36 11.44
C ILE A 204 40.51 -10.87 11.19
N ASP A 205 41.52 -11.55 11.70
CA ASP A 205 41.53 -13.00 11.87
C ASP A 205 40.52 -13.42 12.94
N SER A 206 39.87 -14.54 12.66
CA SER A 206 39.17 -15.50 13.53
C SER A 206 39.04 -15.12 15.01
N PHE A 207 37.81 -14.81 15.42
CA PHE A 207 37.40 -14.92 16.83
C PHE A 207 36.77 -16.29 17.04
N ASP A 208 37.43 -17.10 17.87
CA ASP A 208 36.99 -18.40 18.33
C ASP A 208 35.65 -18.29 19.07
N ALA A 209 34.81 -19.30 18.80
CA ALA A 209 33.59 -19.55 19.53
C ALA A 209 33.91 -20.00 20.95
N GLU A 210 33.38 -19.27 21.93
CA GLU A 210 32.82 -19.73 23.20
C GLU A 210 32.64 -18.49 24.09
N ASP A 211 31.48 -17.84 23.98
CA ASP A 211 31.00 -16.93 25.03
C ASP A 211 29.51 -17.19 25.23
N GLU A 212 29.18 -17.71 26.40
CA GLU A 212 27.83 -17.97 26.88
C GLU A 212 27.09 -16.64 27.00
N CYS A 213 26.30 -16.28 26.00
CA CYS A 213 25.32 -15.22 26.12
C CYS A 213 24.15 -15.73 26.97
N ASP A 214 24.26 -15.47 28.26
CA ASP A 214 23.21 -15.41 29.27
C ASP A 214 21.98 -14.68 28.70
N THR A 215 21.02 -15.44 28.18
CA THR A 215 19.71 -14.91 27.78
C THR A 215 18.96 -14.54 29.06
N PRO A 216 18.54 -13.28 29.25
CA PRO A 216 17.61 -12.96 30.31
C PRO A 216 16.35 -13.80 30.07
N GLN A 217 16.10 -14.78 30.95
CA GLN A 217 14.76 -15.34 31.10
C GLN A 217 13.87 -14.17 31.53
N GLU A 218 13.17 -13.58 30.56
CA GLU A 218 11.96 -12.84 30.87
C GLU A 218 10.98 -13.87 31.41
N ASP A 219 10.74 -13.80 32.71
CA ASP A 219 9.67 -14.52 33.37
C ASP A 219 8.36 -14.16 32.65
N TYR A 220 7.88 -15.10 31.83
CA TYR A 220 6.59 -15.01 31.17
C TYR A 220 5.49 -15.12 32.24
N GLU A 221 5.13 -13.99 32.85
CA GLU A 221 3.83 -13.84 33.52
C GLU A 221 2.74 -13.95 32.45
N CYS A 222 2.27 -15.19 32.30
CA CYS A 222 1.19 -15.60 31.42
C CYS A 222 -0.16 -15.15 32.01
N ASP A 223 -0.53 -13.88 31.80
CA ASP A 223 -1.91 -13.40 31.93
C ASP A 223 -2.71 -13.72 30.63
N SER A 224 -2.63 -14.97 30.18
CA SER A 224 -3.21 -15.46 28.90
C SER A 224 -4.75 -15.45 28.83
N ALA A 225 -5.44 -15.15 29.94
CA ALA A 225 -6.89 -15.19 29.97
C ALA A 225 -7.56 -13.92 29.39
N ASP A 226 -6.89 -12.76 29.43
CA ASP A 226 -7.53 -11.46 29.17
C ASP A 226 -7.08 -10.75 27.88
N GLU A 227 -6.03 -11.22 27.21
CA GLU A 227 -5.55 -10.59 25.97
C GLU A 227 -6.59 -10.71 24.83
N PHE A 228 -7.18 -11.90 24.65
CA PHE A 228 -8.24 -12.09 23.65
C PHE A 228 -9.54 -11.35 24.00
N ALA A 229 -9.84 -11.19 25.30
CA ALA A 229 -10.98 -10.41 25.77
C ALA A 229 -10.79 -8.92 25.45
N THR A 230 -9.59 -8.41 25.72
CA THR A 230 -9.16 -7.05 25.40
C THR A 230 -9.19 -6.81 23.89
N PHE A 231 -8.64 -7.74 23.10
CA PHE A 231 -8.67 -7.71 21.65
C PHE A 231 -10.10 -7.65 21.10
N ALA A 232 -11.01 -8.49 21.60
CA ALA A 232 -12.39 -8.46 21.18
C ALA A 232 -13.11 -7.17 21.59
N SER A 233 -12.67 -6.47 22.63
CA SER A 233 -13.23 -5.16 23.00
C SER A 233 -12.76 -4.01 22.10
N GLU A 234 -11.53 -4.12 21.56
CA GLU A 234 -10.92 -3.12 20.70
C GLU A 234 -11.41 -3.17 19.24
N ILE A 235 -11.74 -4.36 18.73
CA ILE A 235 -12.20 -4.52 17.34
C ILE A 235 -13.64 -4.04 17.13
N THR A 236 -13.88 -3.47 15.96
CA THR A 236 -15.20 -2.91 15.60
C THR A 236 -16.25 -4.01 15.37
N PRO A 237 -17.56 -3.68 15.45
CA PRO A 237 -18.63 -4.65 15.18
C PRO A 237 -18.52 -5.30 13.79
N LEU A 238 -18.09 -4.53 12.79
CA LEU A 238 -17.85 -5.02 11.42
C LEU A 238 -16.72 -6.06 11.40
N GLN A 239 -15.62 -5.80 12.11
CA GLN A 239 -14.48 -6.70 12.18
C GLN A 239 -14.81 -7.99 12.93
N LYS A 240 -15.66 -7.93 13.97
CA LYS A 240 -16.21 -9.12 14.62
C LYS A 240 -17.03 -9.97 13.67
N GLU A 241 -17.91 -9.34 12.89
CA GLU A 241 -18.73 -10.02 11.90
C GLU A 241 -17.87 -10.72 10.84
N ILE A 242 -16.83 -10.01 10.37
CA ILE A 242 -15.83 -10.56 9.44
C ILE A 242 -15.11 -11.76 10.05
N LEU A 243 -14.63 -11.67 11.29
CA LEU A 243 -13.98 -12.79 11.99
C LEU A 243 -14.92 -13.98 12.15
N LEU A 244 -16.20 -13.78 12.48
CA LEU A 244 -17.19 -14.85 12.57
C LEU A 244 -17.43 -15.52 11.21
N PHE A 245 -17.46 -14.76 10.12
CA PHE A 245 -17.56 -15.32 8.77
C PHE A 245 -16.30 -16.10 8.36
N LEU A 246 -15.11 -15.66 8.78
CA LEU A 246 -13.86 -16.38 8.52
C LEU A 246 -13.75 -17.66 9.38
N LEU A 247 -14.21 -17.63 10.64
CA LEU A 247 -14.29 -18.81 11.52
C LEU A 247 -15.24 -19.90 10.98
N SER A 248 -16.25 -19.50 10.21
CA SER A 248 -17.21 -20.41 9.57
C SER A 248 -16.81 -20.80 8.13
N ASP A 249 -15.58 -20.49 7.71
CA ASP A 249 -15.04 -20.68 6.35
C ASP A 249 -15.92 -20.04 5.24
N ASN A 250 -16.67 -19.00 5.59
CA ASN A 250 -17.54 -18.27 4.67
C ASN A 250 -16.87 -16.97 4.20
N LYS A 251 -15.78 -17.12 3.44
CA LYS A 251 -15.01 -15.99 2.86
C LYS A 251 -15.87 -15.09 1.97
N ALA A 252 -16.94 -15.61 1.36
CA ALA A 252 -17.85 -14.83 0.53
C ALA A 252 -18.73 -13.87 1.36
N ALA A 253 -19.23 -14.32 2.51
CA ALA A 253 -20.00 -13.48 3.42
C ALA A 253 -19.13 -12.40 4.07
N ALA A 254 -17.90 -12.73 4.47
CA ALA A 254 -16.93 -11.77 5.00
C ALA A 254 -16.67 -10.61 4.03
N ARG A 255 -16.50 -10.91 2.73
CA ARG A 255 -16.34 -9.88 1.69
C ARG A 255 -17.59 -9.03 1.51
N THR A 256 -18.76 -9.66 1.54
CA THR A 256 -20.03 -8.97 1.34
C THR A 256 -20.31 -7.99 2.48
N SER A 257 -20.04 -8.39 3.72
CA SER A 257 -20.16 -7.50 4.90
C SER A 257 -19.20 -6.30 4.78
N ALA A 258 -17.92 -6.53 4.46
CA ALA A 258 -16.96 -5.43 4.26
C ALA A 258 -17.40 -4.43 3.17
N ILE A 259 -17.87 -4.92 2.02
CA ILE A 259 -18.35 -4.08 0.91
C ILE A 259 -19.61 -3.30 1.32
N SER A 260 -20.54 -3.92 2.04
CA SER A 260 -21.76 -3.26 2.52
C SER A 260 -21.47 -2.09 3.46
N ALA A 261 -20.38 -2.18 4.21
CA ALA A 261 -19.86 -1.11 5.06
C ALA A 261 -18.96 -0.10 4.33
N GLY A 262 -18.76 -0.25 3.01
CA GLY A 262 -17.92 0.65 2.21
C GLY A 262 -16.41 0.42 2.37
N SER A 263 -15.99 -0.74 2.89
CA SER A 263 -14.59 -1.14 3.05
C SER A 263 -14.23 -2.36 2.20
N PHE A 264 -12.95 -2.73 2.20
CA PHE A 264 -12.44 -3.94 1.56
C PHE A 264 -12.06 -4.98 2.61
N LEU A 265 -12.33 -6.26 2.34
CA LEU A 265 -12.03 -7.34 3.28
C LEU A 265 -10.55 -7.35 3.65
N GLU A 266 -9.64 -7.25 2.68
CA GLU A 266 -8.20 -7.26 2.93
C GLU A 266 -7.78 -6.09 3.82
N ALA A 267 -8.45 -4.94 3.67
CA ALA A 267 -8.18 -3.81 4.55
C ALA A 267 -8.67 -4.12 5.97
N GLU A 268 -9.87 -4.65 6.15
CA GLU A 268 -10.34 -5.03 7.49
C GLU A 268 -9.47 -6.10 8.14
N VAL A 269 -8.97 -7.06 7.37
CA VAL A 269 -7.99 -8.06 7.82
C VAL A 269 -6.69 -7.42 8.29
N ASP A 270 -6.16 -6.43 7.57
CA ASP A 270 -4.97 -5.69 8.01
C ASP A 270 -5.20 -4.97 9.36
N LEU A 271 -6.42 -4.47 9.66
CA LEU A 271 -6.72 -3.85 10.97
C LEU A 271 -6.84 -4.88 12.06
N ILE A 272 -7.51 -5.98 11.77
CA ILE A 272 -7.64 -7.09 12.71
C ILE A 272 -6.25 -7.59 13.09
N ASN A 273 -5.36 -7.78 12.11
CA ASN A 273 -3.99 -8.20 12.35
C ASN A 273 -3.14 -7.12 13.03
N SER A 274 -3.36 -5.83 12.75
CA SER A 274 -2.66 -4.75 13.46
C SER A 274 -3.07 -4.70 14.93
N ALA A 275 -4.37 -4.79 15.23
CA ALA A 275 -4.87 -4.84 16.61
C ALA A 275 -4.40 -6.12 17.33
N ALA A 276 -4.34 -7.23 16.61
CA ALA A 276 -3.82 -8.48 17.14
C ALA A 276 -2.31 -8.38 17.44
N ALA A 277 -1.53 -7.77 16.55
CA ALA A 277 -0.09 -7.57 16.77
C ALA A 277 0.19 -6.63 17.96
N ASP A 278 -0.70 -5.67 18.25
CA ASP A 278 -0.54 -4.78 19.40
C ASP A 278 -0.92 -5.45 20.73
N ILE A 279 -1.95 -6.32 20.73
CA ILE A 279 -2.53 -6.90 21.95
C ILE A 279 -2.03 -8.33 22.20
N ILE A 280 -2.19 -9.20 21.21
CA ILE A 280 -1.84 -10.63 21.25
C ILE A 280 -0.37 -10.83 20.85
N ARG A 281 0.27 -9.80 20.26
CA ARG A 281 1.66 -9.84 19.75
C ARG A 281 1.89 -10.84 18.61
N ASP A 282 0.81 -11.23 17.93
CA ASP A 282 0.86 -12.11 16.76
C ASP A 282 -0.23 -11.74 15.72
N ILE A 283 -0.15 -12.33 14.54
CA ILE A 283 -1.14 -12.23 13.48
C ILE A 283 -2.22 -13.31 13.63
N VAL A 284 -3.48 -12.90 13.50
CA VAL A 284 -4.63 -13.79 13.66
C VAL A 284 -5.12 -14.37 12.33
N ILE A 285 -4.94 -13.63 11.25
CA ILE A 285 -5.42 -14.00 9.91
C ILE A 285 -4.23 -14.06 8.95
N GLU A 286 -4.07 -15.20 8.29
CA GLU A 286 -3.03 -15.41 7.28
C GLU A 286 -3.37 -14.73 5.94
N GLN A 287 -2.39 -14.65 5.05
CA GLN A 287 -2.57 -14.08 3.70
C GLN A 287 -3.60 -14.85 2.84
N THR A 288 -3.88 -16.11 3.19
CA THR A 288 -4.91 -16.96 2.55
C THR A 288 -6.33 -16.69 3.04
N LEU A 289 -6.49 -15.72 3.97
CA LEU A 289 -7.72 -15.42 4.68
C LEU A 289 -8.20 -16.59 5.56
N ASP A 290 -7.26 -17.39 6.03
CA ASP A 290 -7.50 -18.43 7.02
C ASP A 290 -7.08 -17.91 8.40
N ILE A 291 -7.79 -18.32 9.44
CA ILE A 291 -7.44 -17.96 10.82
C ILE A 291 -6.36 -18.93 11.28
N THR A 292 -5.32 -18.41 11.93
CA THR A 292 -4.25 -19.23 12.52
C THR A 292 -4.86 -20.26 13.47
N GLY A 293 -4.56 -21.54 13.24
CA GLY A 293 -5.25 -22.67 13.89
C GLY A 293 -5.24 -22.61 15.41
N ASP A 294 -4.17 -22.06 15.98
CA ASP A 294 -3.97 -21.96 17.43
C ASP A 294 -4.94 -20.97 18.10
N TYR A 295 -5.54 -20.03 17.35
CA TYR A 295 -6.41 -18.98 17.89
C TYR A 295 -7.91 -19.21 17.68
N ILE A 296 -8.29 -20.27 16.96
CA ILE A 296 -9.69 -20.55 16.63
C ILE A 296 -10.55 -20.71 17.89
N SER A 297 -10.04 -21.46 18.88
CA SER A 297 -10.77 -21.77 20.11
C SER A 297 -10.98 -20.53 20.99
N ASP A 298 -9.95 -19.69 21.12
CA ASP A 298 -9.99 -18.48 21.95
C ASP A 298 -10.84 -17.39 21.30
N LEU A 299 -10.78 -17.23 19.98
CA LEU A 299 -11.64 -16.29 19.25
C LEU A 299 -13.11 -16.70 19.31
N LEU A 300 -13.43 -18.00 19.19
CA LEU A 300 -14.81 -18.47 19.34
C LEU A 300 -15.35 -18.20 20.74
N ARG A 301 -14.53 -18.37 21.78
CA ARG A 301 -14.92 -18.13 23.17
C ARG A 301 -15.31 -16.67 23.41
N VAL A 302 -14.56 -15.72 22.86
CA VAL A 302 -14.72 -14.29 23.14
C VAL A 302 -15.67 -13.59 22.16
N LEU A 303 -15.77 -14.06 20.92
CA LEU A 303 -16.69 -13.46 19.93
C LEU A 303 -18.15 -13.91 20.09
N GLN A 304 -18.41 -14.97 20.87
CA GLN A 304 -19.75 -15.46 21.17
C GLN A 304 -20.29 -15.01 22.54
N SER A 305 -19.46 -14.33 23.37
CA SER A 305 -19.87 -13.74 24.65
C SER A 305 -20.43 -12.33 24.47
#